data_AF-A0A1I4HPS7-F1
#
_entry.id   AF-A0A1I4HPS7-F1
#
_cell.length_a   1.000
_cell.length_b   1.000
_cell.length_c   1.000
_cell.angle_alpha   90.00
_cell.angle_beta   90.00
_cell.angle_gamma   90.00
#
_symmetry.space_group_name_H-M   'P 1'
#
loop_
_entity.id
_entity.type
_entity.pdbx_description
1 polymer ?
#
loop_
_entity_poly.entity_id
_entity_poly.type
_entity_poly.pdbx_seq_one_letter_code
_entity_poly.pdbx_strand_id
1 'polypeptide(L)'
;MKLSANQASKEAGKTKKTILDAIKSGRLSATKNDKGHWEIDPSELERVYPKTGTNHPTETATTPPIENHENRIKIAELEAEVKALRREVERTDMERERERENLSQHIEDMRTAMARLTDQREGQGGRRFFGLLPAKSG
;
A
#
# COMPACT_ATOMS: atom_id res chain seq x y z
N MET A 1 -4.64 15.14 49.10
CA MET A 1 -4.65 13.89 48.30
C MET A 1 -3.56 14.01 47.24
N LYS A 2 -2.81 12.93 46.95
CA LYS A 2 -1.78 12.95 45.90
C LYS A 2 -2.26 12.19 44.66
N LEU A 3 -1.87 12.65 43.49
CA LEU A 3 -2.23 12.06 42.20
C LEU A 3 -1.10 11.18 41.70
N SER A 4 -1.44 10.00 41.19
CA SER A 4 -0.50 9.22 40.40
C SER A 4 -0.20 9.91 39.06
N ALA A 5 0.94 9.60 38.43
CA ALA A 5 1.25 10.10 37.07
C ALA A 5 0.14 9.82 36.04
N ASN A 6 -0.61 8.72 36.20
CA ASN A 6 -1.76 8.41 35.34
C ASN A 6 -2.96 9.34 35.62
N GLN A 7 -3.24 9.66 36.88
CA GLN A 7 -4.33 10.57 37.25
C GLN A 7 -3.99 12.01 36.84
N ALA A 8 -2.76 12.44 37.09
CA ALA A 8 -2.25 13.75 36.64
C ALA A 8 -2.32 13.91 35.11
N SER A 9 -2.02 12.85 34.36
CA SER A 9 -2.17 12.82 32.90
C SER A 9 -3.60 13.12 32.46
N LYS A 10 -4.60 12.52 33.13
CA LYS A 10 -6.02 12.77 32.85
C LYS A 10 -6.46 14.18 33.23
N GLU A 11 -6.05 14.65 34.41
CA GLU A 11 -6.45 15.96 34.91
C GLU A 11 -5.81 17.13 34.14
N ALA A 12 -4.58 16.97 33.65
CA ALA A 12 -3.90 17.96 32.82
C ALA A 12 -4.20 17.82 31.31
N GLY A 13 -4.89 16.75 30.87
CA GLY A 13 -5.11 16.46 29.45
C GLY A 13 -3.80 16.24 28.65
N LYS A 14 -2.76 15.71 29.29
CA LYS A 14 -1.44 15.45 28.68
C LYS A 14 -1.10 13.98 28.74
N THR A 15 -0.22 13.51 27.85
CA THR A 15 0.23 12.11 27.88
C THR A 15 1.05 11.82 29.14
N LYS A 16 1.02 10.57 29.62
CA LYS A 16 1.85 10.12 30.75
C LYS A 16 3.34 10.43 30.55
N LYS A 17 3.85 10.31 29.31
CA LYS A 17 5.23 10.65 28.96
C LYS A 17 5.53 12.12 29.24
N THR A 18 4.65 13.02 28.80
CA THR A 18 4.77 14.47 29.04
C THR A 18 4.81 14.80 30.53
N ILE A 19 3.99 14.12 31.35
CA ILE A 19 4.01 14.29 32.81
C ILE A 19 5.35 13.81 33.40
N LEU A 20 5.83 12.62 33.00
CA LEU A 20 7.10 12.08 33.48
C LEU A 20 8.31 12.93 33.05
N ASP A 21 8.30 13.47 31.83
CA ASP A 21 9.35 14.34 31.33
C ASP A 21 9.37 15.67 32.08
N ALA A 22 8.21 16.21 32.47
CA ALA A 22 8.11 17.40 33.30
C ALA A 22 8.61 17.16 34.73
N ILE A 23 8.46 15.95 35.28
CA ILE A 23 9.04 15.57 36.57
C ILE A 23 10.56 15.46 36.44
N LYS A 24 11.05 14.77 35.41
CA LYS A 24 12.49 14.59 35.18
C LYS A 24 13.22 15.91 34.92
N SER A 25 12.57 16.85 34.24
CA SER A 25 13.13 18.19 33.98
C SER A 25 13.01 19.14 35.17
N GLY A 26 12.36 18.73 36.27
CA GLY A 26 12.16 19.56 37.46
C GLY A 26 11.06 20.61 37.31
N ARG A 27 10.33 20.63 36.18
CA ARG A 27 9.22 21.57 35.95
C ARG A 27 8.01 21.25 36.83
N LEU A 28 7.76 19.97 37.13
CA LEU A 28 6.68 19.49 37.96
C LEU A 28 7.25 18.75 39.20
N SER A 29 6.88 19.21 40.40
CA SER A 29 7.31 18.54 41.62
C SER A 29 6.50 17.27 41.86
N ALA A 30 7.20 16.16 42.09
CA ALA A 30 6.61 14.87 42.42
C ALA A 30 7.53 14.09 43.36
N THR A 31 6.95 13.33 44.27
CA THR A 31 7.67 12.43 45.18
C THR A 31 7.50 10.99 44.72
N LYS A 32 8.53 10.16 44.89
CA LYS A 32 8.35 8.71 44.74
C LYS A 32 7.91 8.13 46.07
N ASN A 33 6.90 7.27 46.06
CA ASN A 33 6.52 6.50 47.24
C ASN A 33 7.38 5.24 47.40
N ASP A 34 7.15 4.49 48.48
CA ASP A 34 7.88 3.26 48.83
C ASP A 34 7.76 2.17 47.76
N LYS A 35 6.75 2.25 46.88
CA LYS A 35 6.52 1.33 45.75
C LYS A 35 7.14 1.84 44.44
N GLY A 36 7.84 2.97 44.46
CA GLY A 36 8.49 3.57 43.30
C GLY A 36 7.54 4.31 42.34
N HIS A 37 6.28 4.54 42.73
CA HIS A 37 5.33 5.31 41.95
C HIS A 37 5.45 6.80 42.24
N TRP A 38 5.22 7.63 41.21
CA TRP A 38 5.20 9.08 41.33
C TRP A 38 3.88 9.58 41.92
N GLU A 39 4.00 10.42 42.93
CA GLU A 39 2.94 11.13 43.62
C GLU A 39 3.10 12.63 43.39
N ILE A 40 2.11 13.21 42.70
CA ILE A 40 2.08 14.61 42.27
C ILE A 40 1.02 15.32 43.10
N ASP A 41 1.32 16.54 43.53
CA ASP A 41 0.31 17.38 44.17
C ASP A 41 -0.63 18.00 43.12
N PRO A 42 -1.96 17.95 43.28
CA PRO A 42 -2.88 18.68 42.40
C PRO A 42 -2.50 20.16 42.21
N SER A 43 -2.06 20.86 43.27
CA SER A 43 -1.65 22.27 43.16
C SER A 43 -0.41 22.46 42.29
N GLU A 44 0.54 21.51 42.34
CA GLU A 44 1.71 21.51 41.46
C GLU A 44 1.29 21.28 40.00
N LEU A 45 0.33 20.37 39.78
CA LEU A 45 -0.17 20.07 38.46
C LEU A 45 -0.86 21.28 37.82
N GLU A 46 -1.74 21.94 38.56
CA GLU A 46 -2.46 23.14 38.09
C GLU A 46 -1.52 24.34 37.91
N ARG A 47 -0.44 24.46 38.69
CA ARG A 47 0.57 25.51 38.46
C ARG A 47 1.28 25.32 37.11
N VAL A 48 1.67 24.09 36.80
CA VAL A 48 2.46 23.76 35.59
C VAL A 48 1.58 23.65 34.35
N TYR A 49 0.38 23.11 34.53
CA TYR A 49 -0.63 22.93 33.50
C TYR A 49 -1.92 23.60 34.00
N PRO A 50 -1.98 24.94 33.97
CA PRO A 50 -3.19 25.65 34.34
C PRO A 50 -4.33 25.17 33.44
N LYS A 51 -5.50 24.96 34.05
CA LYS A 51 -6.76 24.70 33.35
C LYS A 51 -7.22 25.97 32.64
N THR A 52 -6.38 26.54 31.77
CA THR A 52 -6.82 27.55 30.81
C THR A 52 -7.82 26.85 29.90
N GLY A 53 -9.03 27.40 29.79
CA GLY A 53 -10.13 26.89 28.96
C GLY A 53 -9.82 26.95 27.45
N THR A 54 -8.74 26.31 27.04
CA THR A 54 -8.34 26.12 25.66
C THR A 54 -8.36 24.63 25.40
N ASN A 55 -9.43 24.23 24.70
CA ASN A 55 -9.60 22.96 24.03
C ASN A 55 -8.27 22.45 23.47
N HIS A 56 -7.63 21.52 24.18
CA HIS A 56 -6.73 20.58 23.56
C HIS A 56 -7.41 19.22 23.60
N PRO A 57 -7.68 18.60 22.43
CA PRO A 57 -8.37 17.34 22.39
C PRO A 57 -7.53 16.29 23.12
N THR A 58 -8.08 15.78 24.21
CA THR A 58 -7.80 14.41 24.60
C THR A 58 -8.22 13.55 23.41
N GLU A 59 -7.24 13.01 22.67
CA GLU A 59 -7.42 11.86 21.78
C GLU A 59 -7.86 10.67 22.61
N THR A 60 -9.12 10.68 23.02
CA THR A 60 -9.96 9.54 23.36
C THR A 60 -11.39 10.06 23.35
N ALA A 61 -12.09 9.74 22.27
CA ALA A 61 -13.54 9.86 22.07
C ALA A 61 -14.16 11.26 22.14
N THR A 62 -14.35 11.86 20.96
CA THR A 62 -15.65 12.24 20.35
C THR A 62 -15.41 13.44 19.43
N THR A 63 -14.93 13.18 18.22
CA THR A 63 -15.18 14.10 17.10
C THR A 63 -16.70 14.26 16.98
N PRO A 64 -17.23 15.47 16.74
CA PRO A 64 -18.65 15.64 16.47
C PRO A 64 -19.06 14.75 15.28
N PRO A 65 -20.33 14.27 15.18
CA PRO A 65 -20.76 13.29 14.18
C PRO A 65 -20.49 13.67 12.71
N ILE A 66 -20.15 14.92 12.43
CA ILE A 66 -20.02 15.50 11.09
C ILE A 66 -18.68 15.12 10.44
N GLU A 67 -17.54 15.22 11.15
CA GLU A 67 -16.23 14.85 10.59
C GLU A 67 -16.11 13.33 10.34
N ASN A 68 -16.76 12.51 11.17
CA ASN A 68 -16.79 11.06 10.95
C ASN A 68 -17.64 10.71 9.71
N HIS A 69 -18.71 11.44 9.44
CA HIS A 69 -19.55 11.24 8.27
C HIS A 69 -18.82 11.61 6.97
N GLU A 70 -18.17 12.78 6.93
CA GLU A 70 -17.38 13.20 5.77
C GLU A 70 -16.22 12.25 5.48
N ASN A 71 -15.52 11.78 6.52
CA ASN A 71 -14.46 10.79 6.34
C ASN A 71 -14.99 9.44 5.84
N ARG A 72 -16.17 9.00 6.32
CA ARG A 72 -16.81 7.78 5.81
C ARG A 72 -17.26 7.91 4.36
N ILE A 73 -17.75 9.08 3.94
CA ILE A 73 -18.09 9.35 2.54
C ILE A 73 -16.83 9.30 1.67
N LYS A 74 -15.76 10.00 2.07
CA LYS A 74 -14.49 10.00 1.35
C LYS A 74 -13.89 8.60 1.25
N ILE A 75 -13.97 7.79 2.30
CA ILE A 75 -13.51 6.40 2.28
C ILE A 75 -14.34 5.58 1.28
N ALA A 76 -15.67 5.69 1.31
CA ALA A 76 -16.53 4.97 0.38
C ALA A 76 -16.29 5.38 -1.09
N GLU A 77 -16.04 6.67 -1.34
CA GLU A 77 -15.70 7.19 -2.66
C GLU A 77 -14.36 6.65 -3.16
N LEU A 78 -13.32 6.73 -2.32
CA LEU A 78 -11.99 6.18 -2.63
C LEU A 78 -12.04 4.66 -2.84
N GLU A 79 -12.81 3.93 -2.04
CA GLU A 79 -13.02 2.48 -2.24
C GLU A 79 -13.72 2.18 -3.57
N ALA A 80 -14.70 2.98 -3.96
CA ALA A 80 -15.39 2.84 -5.24
C ALA A 80 -14.44 3.13 -6.42
N GLU A 81 -13.61 4.17 -6.31
CA GLU A 81 -12.60 4.53 -7.31
C GLU A 81 -11.54 3.44 -7.45
N VAL A 82 -10.98 2.94 -6.34
CA VAL A 82 -10.04 1.81 -6.35
C VAL A 82 -10.67 0.59 -7.01
N LYS A 83 -11.94 0.31 -6.74
CA LYS A 83 -12.66 -0.81 -7.37
C LYS A 83 -12.88 -0.57 -8.87
N ALA A 84 -13.13 0.65 -9.31
CA ALA A 84 -13.26 0.99 -10.72
C ALA A 84 -11.91 0.82 -11.44
N LEU A 85 -10.83 1.38 -10.89
CA LEU A 85 -9.48 1.27 -11.45
C LEU A 85 -9.01 -0.19 -11.55
N ARG A 86 -9.28 -1.01 -10.52
CA ARG A 86 -8.95 -2.45 -10.57
C ARG A 86 -9.66 -3.19 -11.71
N ARG A 87 -10.94 -2.89 -11.95
CA ARG A 87 -11.68 -3.48 -13.07
C ARG A 87 -11.15 -3.03 -14.42
N GLU A 88 -10.71 -1.78 -14.52
CA GLU A 88 -10.11 -1.28 -15.76
C GLU A 88 -8.78 -1.98 -16.05
N VAL A 89 -7.93 -2.14 -15.04
CA VAL A 89 -6.68 -2.91 -15.18
C VAL A 89 -6.97 -4.34 -15.61
N GLU A 90 -7.92 -5.02 -14.94
CA GLU A 90 -8.32 -6.38 -15.30
C GLU A 90 -8.81 -6.49 -16.75
N ARG A 91 -9.65 -5.54 -17.20
CA ARG A 91 -10.10 -5.48 -18.59
C ARG A 91 -8.92 -5.32 -19.55
N THR A 92 -8.02 -4.38 -19.29
CA THR A 92 -6.87 -4.14 -20.17
C THR A 92 -5.92 -5.34 -20.19
N ASP A 93 -5.73 -6.03 -19.08
CA ASP A 93 -4.88 -7.22 -19.03
C ASP A 93 -5.51 -8.38 -19.81
N MET A 94 -6.83 -8.56 -19.74
CA MET A 94 -7.56 -9.52 -20.59
C MET A 94 -7.44 -9.19 -22.08
N GLU A 95 -7.51 -7.91 -22.45
CA GLU A 95 -7.32 -7.47 -23.84
C GLU A 95 -5.90 -7.76 -24.33
N ARG A 96 -4.89 -7.42 -23.53
CA ARG A 96 -3.48 -7.70 -23.85
C ARG A 96 -3.19 -9.19 -23.97
N GLU A 97 -3.76 -10.01 -23.09
CA GLU A 97 -3.56 -11.45 -23.15
C GLU A 97 -4.17 -12.04 -24.43
N ARG A 98 -5.37 -11.58 -24.80
CA ARG A 98 -6.00 -11.96 -26.08
C ARG A 98 -5.18 -11.52 -27.28
N GLU A 99 -4.65 -10.30 -27.26
CA GLU A 99 -3.77 -9.81 -28.33
C GLU A 99 -2.50 -10.66 -28.45
N ARG A 100 -1.88 -11.02 -27.32
CA ARG A 100 -0.71 -11.90 -27.29
C ARG A 100 -1.01 -13.28 -27.83
N GLU A 101 -2.14 -13.87 -27.45
CA GLU A 101 -2.57 -15.17 -27.94
C GLU A 101 -2.80 -15.14 -29.46
N ASN A 102 -3.54 -14.13 -29.95
CA ASN A 102 -3.79 -13.94 -31.38
C ASN A 102 -2.49 -13.76 -32.18
N LEU A 103 -1.56 -12.93 -31.68
CA LEU A 103 -0.26 -12.73 -32.32
C LEU A 103 0.58 -14.00 -32.31
N SER A 104 0.56 -14.75 -31.20
CA SER A 104 1.29 -16.01 -31.08
C SER A 104 0.77 -17.05 -32.07
N GLN A 105 -0.55 -17.20 -32.17
CA GLN A 105 -1.19 -18.09 -33.15
C GLN A 105 -0.81 -17.68 -34.58
N HIS A 106 -0.87 -16.38 -34.89
CA HIS A 106 -0.52 -15.88 -36.21
C HIS A 106 0.95 -16.17 -36.57
N ILE A 107 1.87 -16.00 -35.61
CA ILE A 107 3.29 -16.33 -35.79
C ILE A 107 3.46 -17.84 -36.04
N GLU A 108 2.74 -18.68 -35.30
CA GLU A 108 2.79 -20.14 -35.48
C GLU A 108 2.27 -20.58 -36.85
N ASP A 109 1.14 -20.01 -37.30
CA ASP A 109 0.58 -20.27 -38.63
C ASP A 109 1.56 -19.87 -39.73
N MET A 110 2.21 -18.70 -39.59
CA MET A 110 3.23 -18.22 -40.53
C MET A 110 4.45 -19.13 -40.54
N ARG A 111 4.94 -19.56 -39.37
CA ARG A 111 6.05 -20.53 -39.26
C ARG A 111 5.70 -21.84 -39.95
N THR A 112 4.50 -22.34 -39.74
CA THR A 112 4.01 -23.58 -40.36
C THR A 112 3.92 -23.46 -41.88
N ALA A 113 3.37 -22.34 -42.38
CA ALA A 113 3.30 -22.06 -43.81
C ALA A 113 4.69 -21.97 -44.45
N MET A 114 5.63 -21.28 -43.80
CA MET A 114 7.02 -21.20 -44.27
C MET A 114 7.70 -22.57 -44.28
N ALA A 115 7.52 -23.38 -43.24
CA ALA A 115 8.08 -24.74 -43.19
C ALA A 115 7.60 -25.60 -44.36
N ARG A 116 6.29 -25.56 -44.67
CA ARG A 116 5.72 -26.28 -45.82
C ARG A 116 6.27 -25.80 -47.16
N LEU A 117 6.47 -24.49 -47.33
CA LEU A 117 7.04 -23.93 -48.56
C LEU A 117 8.50 -24.34 -48.75
N THR A 118 9.29 -24.39 -47.68
CA THR A 118 10.68 -24.85 -47.73
C THR A 118 10.76 -26.33 -48.10
N ASP A 119 9.94 -27.18 -47.48
CA ASP A 119 9.87 -28.62 -47.75
C ASP A 119 9.48 -28.91 -49.22
N GLN A 120 8.52 -28.16 -49.77
CA GLN A 120 8.15 -28.26 -51.19
C GLN A 120 9.30 -27.89 -52.14
N ARG A 121 10.16 -26.93 -51.78
CA ARG A 121 11.32 -26.53 -52.58
C ARG A 121 12.39 -27.62 -52.62
N GLU A 122 12.66 -28.26 -51.48
CA GLU A 122 13.60 -29.39 -51.40
C GLU A 122 13.10 -30.59 -52.23
N GLY A 123 11.81 -30.90 -52.17
CA GLY A 123 11.19 -31.98 -52.95
C GLY A 123 11.15 -31.76 -54.47
N GLN A 124 11.17 -30.51 -54.94
CA GLN A 124 11.23 -30.17 -56.37
C GLN A 124 12.66 -30.07 -56.91
N GLY A 125 13.62 -29.62 -56.10
CA GLY A 125 15.04 -29.54 -56.47
C GLY A 125 15.67 -30.91 -56.74
N GLY A 126 15.24 -31.96 -56.01
CA GLY A 126 15.72 -33.33 -56.21
C GLY A 126 15.22 -34.02 -57.50
N ARG A 127 14.13 -33.56 -58.11
CA ARG A 127 13.52 -34.20 -59.30
C ARG A 127 13.99 -33.61 -60.64
N ARG A 128 14.75 -32.50 -60.63
CA ARG A 128 15.12 -31.74 -61.85
C ARG A 128 16.60 -31.85 -62.23
N PHE A 129 17.44 -32.59 -61.49
CA PHE A 129 18.89 -32.63 -61.69
C PHE A 129 19.44 -33.92 -62.37
N PHE A 130 18.63 -34.95 -62.62
CA PHE A 130 19.08 -36.19 -63.29
C PHE A 130 18.71 -36.21 -64.79
N GLY A 131 19.37 -35.39 -65.61
CA GLY A 131 19.08 -35.40 -67.04
C GLY A 131 19.94 -34.50 -67.91
N LEU A 132 21.28 -34.60 -67.80
CA LEU A 132 22.16 -34.19 -68.89
C LEU A 132 23.51 -34.91 -68.79
N LEU A 133 23.52 -36.20 -69.12
CA LEU A 133 24.74 -36.93 -69.47
C LEU A 133 25.02 -36.68 -70.97
N PRO A 134 26.13 -36.04 -71.36
CA PRO A 134 26.57 -36.11 -72.74
C PRO A 134 27.07 -37.53 -73.02
N ALA A 135 26.42 -38.21 -73.97
CA ALA A 135 26.91 -39.47 -74.50
C ALA A 135 28.29 -39.24 -75.14
N LYS A 136 29.26 -40.03 -74.69
CA LYS A 136 30.63 -40.06 -75.21
C LYS A 136 30.71 -41.07 -76.35
N SER A 137 31.68 -40.84 -77.24
CA SER A 137 32.38 -41.78 -78.15
C SER A 137 31.88 -41.89 -79.60
N GLY A 138 32.86 -41.92 -80.50
CA GLY A 138 32.75 -42.12 -81.95
C GLY A 138 33.83 -41.35 -82.70
#